data_AF-A0A6J6IS75-F1
#
_entry.id   AF-A0A6J6IS75-F1
#
_cell.length_a   1.000
_cell.length_b   1.000
_cell.length_c   1.000
_cell.angle_alpha   90.00
_cell.angle_beta   90.00
_cell.angle_gamma   90.00
#
_symmetry.space_group_name_H-M   'P 1'
#
loop_
_entity.id
_entity.type
_entity.pdbx_description
1 polymer ?
#
loop_
_entity_poly.entity_id
_entity_poly.type
_entity_poly.pdbx_seq_one_letter_code
_entity_poly.pdbx_strand_id
1 'polypeptide(L)'
;MINIGAWSKTADVVILELQSQVKGKSLTLKAPIDSADLTSDDAGVVLTMSIGLDRVKTGNFLLDIGLSGFLSSYGAKELQYVGSGPSGVDPVRVGGVATSGRVVVDLELALRETHATEVGMTLQVSGTAVFADVEVPIPGIGRLSDLTLQVHAEIPLDPVV
;
A
#
# COMPACT_ATOMS: atom_id res chain seq x y z
N MET A 1 12.27 -16.38 -1.77
CA MET A 1 11.57 -16.68 -3.05
C MET A 1 10.10 -16.89 -2.71
N ILE A 2 9.17 -16.37 -3.52
CA ILE A 2 7.74 -16.56 -3.29
C ILE A 2 7.32 -17.94 -3.80
N ASN A 3 6.55 -18.70 -3.02
CA ASN A 3 6.02 -20.01 -3.43
C ASN A 3 5.16 -19.92 -4.73
N ILE A 4 4.83 -21.04 -5.35
CA ILE A 4 3.88 -21.06 -6.49
C ILE A 4 2.48 -21.32 -5.93
N GLY A 5 1.49 -20.61 -6.46
CA GLY A 5 0.10 -20.75 -6.04
C GLY A 5 -0.70 -19.46 -6.14
N ALA A 6 -1.93 -19.52 -5.64
CA ALA A 6 -2.80 -18.38 -5.46
C ALA A 6 -3.07 -18.21 -3.96
N TRP A 7 -2.91 -16.98 -3.47
CA TRP A 7 -3.19 -16.63 -2.09
C TRP A 7 -4.00 -15.35 -2.03
N SER A 8 -4.88 -15.27 -1.05
CA SER A 8 -5.75 -14.12 -0.87
C SER A 8 -5.86 -13.74 0.60
N LYS A 9 -6.17 -12.47 0.84
CA LYS A 9 -6.63 -11.99 2.13
C LYS A 9 -7.74 -10.99 1.93
N THR A 10 -8.83 -11.16 2.67
CA THR A 10 -9.88 -10.16 2.82
C THR A 10 -9.81 -9.63 4.24
N ALA A 11 -9.53 -8.34 4.41
CA ALA A 11 -9.32 -7.66 5.69
C ALA A 11 -7.99 -7.94 6.41
N ASP A 12 -7.12 -6.93 6.42
CA ASP A 12 -5.97 -6.79 7.31
C ASP A 12 -5.61 -5.29 7.49
N VAL A 13 -4.51 -4.95 8.17
CA VAL A 13 -4.06 -3.57 8.36
C VAL A 13 -2.64 -3.39 7.83
N VAL A 14 -2.47 -2.43 6.91
CA VAL A 14 -1.16 -1.93 6.48
C VAL A 14 -0.79 -0.68 7.26
N ILE A 15 0.49 -0.56 7.57
CA ILE A 15 1.07 0.70 8.03
C ILE A 15 1.63 1.43 6.80
N LEU A 16 1.09 2.62 6.55
CA LEU A 16 1.55 3.51 5.50
C LEU A 16 2.27 4.69 6.16
N GLU A 17 3.49 4.98 5.75
CA GLU A 17 4.18 6.18 6.24
C GLU A 17 4.21 7.23 5.13
N LEU A 18 3.63 8.40 5.39
CA LEU A 18 3.77 9.55 4.49
C LEU A 18 4.84 10.48 5.04
N GLN A 19 5.78 10.84 4.18
CA GLN A 19 6.82 11.80 4.49
C GLN A 19 6.75 12.96 3.50
N SER A 20 6.76 14.20 3.99
CA SER A 20 6.87 15.39 3.15
C SER A 20 8.32 15.82 3.01
N GLN A 21 8.77 15.96 1.77
CA GLN A 21 10.16 16.32 1.49
C GLN A 21 10.48 17.79 1.79
N VAL A 22 9.52 18.70 1.65
CA VAL A 22 9.78 20.15 1.73
C VAL A 22 9.98 20.66 3.15
N LYS A 23 9.49 19.95 4.17
CA LYS A 23 9.50 20.44 5.57
C LYS A 23 9.96 19.43 6.61
N GLY A 24 10.47 18.27 6.17
CA GLY A 24 10.94 17.21 7.08
C GLY A 24 9.85 16.70 8.04
N LYS A 25 8.57 16.86 7.67
CA LYS A 25 7.44 16.39 8.48
C LYS A 25 7.04 15.00 8.01
N SER A 26 6.97 14.05 8.93
CA SER A 26 6.41 12.72 8.69
C SER A 26 5.06 12.58 9.37
N LEU A 27 4.20 11.77 8.76
CA LEU A 27 2.89 11.39 9.24
C LEU A 27 2.73 9.89 9.02
N THR A 28 2.72 9.13 10.12
CA THR A 28 2.41 7.70 10.07
C THR A 28 0.90 7.52 10.02
N LEU A 29 0.46 6.71 9.06
CA LEU A 29 -0.93 6.36 8.81
C LEU A 29 -1.11 4.84 8.93
N LYS A 30 -2.27 4.41 9.38
CA LYS A 30 -2.70 3.02 9.33
C LYS A 30 -3.91 2.94 8.42
N ALA A 31 -3.85 2.05 7.43
CA ALA A 31 -4.90 1.87 6.45
C ALA A 31 -5.34 0.40 6.44
N PRO A 32 -6.64 0.09 6.44
CA PRO A 32 -7.08 -1.27 6.26
C PRO A 32 -6.82 -1.74 4.81
N ILE A 33 -6.33 -2.97 4.67
CA ILE A 33 -6.40 -3.73 3.43
C ILE A 33 -7.81 -4.28 3.31
N ASP A 34 -8.48 -4.00 2.21
CA ASP A 34 -9.79 -4.54 1.90
C ASP A 34 -9.64 -5.91 1.23
N SER A 35 -8.72 -5.98 0.26
CA SER A 35 -8.30 -7.23 -0.36
C SER A 35 -6.82 -7.21 -0.74
N ALA A 36 -6.19 -8.37 -0.71
CA ALA A 36 -4.88 -8.61 -1.30
C ALA A 36 -4.88 -9.99 -1.96
N ASP A 37 -4.64 -10.03 -3.26
CA ASP A 37 -4.58 -11.23 -4.07
C ASP A 37 -3.19 -11.35 -4.70
N LEU A 38 -2.53 -12.48 -4.45
CA LEU A 38 -1.21 -12.78 -4.96
C LEU A 38 -1.29 -14.08 -5.76
N THR A 39 -0.96 -14.02 -7.04
CA THR A 39 -0.77 -15.20 -7.88
C THR A 39 0.69 -15.30 -8.29
N SER A 40 1.25 -16.50 -8.19
CA SER A 40 2.65 -16.79 -8.50
C SER A 40 2.72 -18.09 -9.28
N ASP A 41 3.34 -18.06 -10.45
CA ASP A 41 3.59 -19.21 -11.32
C ASP A 41 4.99 -19.14 -11.95
N ASP A 42 5.29 -20.08 -12.85
CA ASP A 42 6.57 -20.13 -13.56
C ASP A 42 6.76 -18.92 -14.51
N ALA A 43 5.70 -18.23 -14.90
CA ALA A 43 5.75 -17.05 -15.77
C ALA A 43 5.97 -15.75 -15.00
N GLY A 44 5.52 -15.68 -13.74
CA GLY A 44 5.77 -14.53 -12.89
C GLY A 44 4.90 -14.46 -11.65
N VAL A 45 4.92 -13.28 -11.03
CA VAL A 45 4.13 -12.94 -9.86
C VAL A 45 3.23 -11.77 -10.22
N VAL A 46 1.94 -11.84 -9.87
CA VAL A 46 0.97 -10.76 -9.99
C VAL A 46 0.38 -10.46 -8.62
N LEU A 47 0.43 -9.20 -8.22
CA LEU A 47 -0.14 -8.71 -6.97
C LEU A 47 -1.24 -7.70 -7.28
N THR A 48 -2.42 -7.95 -6.74
CA THR A 48 -3.53 -7.01 -6.70
C THR A 48 -3.85 -6.67 -5.26
N MET A 49 -4.00 -5.39 -4.93
CA MET A 49 -4.38 -4.95 -3.59
C MET A 49 -5.43 -3.85 -3.65
N SER A 50 -6.32 -3.85 -2.68
CA SER A 50 -7.21 -2.74 -2.36
C SER A 50 -7.00 -2.29 -0.92
N ILE A 51 -6.87 -0.98 -0.73
CA ILE A 51 -6.66 -0.34 0.57
C ILE A 51 -7.73 0.74 0.78
N GLY A 52 -8.47 0.66 1.88
CA GLY A 52 -9.51 1.64 2.25
C GLY A 52 -8.93 2.95 2.77
N LEU A 53 -8.67 3.91 1.88
CA LEU A 53 -8.12 5.22 2.25
C LEU A 53 -9.09 6.05 3.11
N ASP A 54 -10.39 5.89 2.92
CA ASP A 54 -11.43 6.56 3.71
C ASP A 54 -11.43 6.17 5.20
N ARG A 55 -10.84 5.02 5.52
CA ARG A 55 -10.71 4.45 6.86
C ARG A 55 -9.33 4.66 7.49
N VAL A 56 -8.48 5.46 6.87
CA VAL A 56 -7.12 5.72 7.37
C VAL A 56 -7.13 6.40 8.73
N LYS A 57 -6.19 5.99 9.59
CA LYS A 57 -5.98 6.53 10.94
C LYS A 57 -4.55 7.02 11.13
N THR A 58 -4.41 8.24 11.65
CA THR A 58 -3.15 8.87 12.08
C THR A 58 -2.86 8.63 13.56
N GLY A 59 -3.88 8.20 14.33
CA GLY A 59 -3.81 8.14 15.80
C GLY A 59 -4.13 9.47 16.49
N ASN A 60 -4.39 10.54 15.73
CA ASN A 60 -4.84 11.83 16.24
C ASN A 60 -6.20 12.19 15.62
N PHE A 61 -7.22 12.35 16.47
CA PHE A 61 -8.60 12.59 16.03
C PHE A 61 -8.77 13.81 15.12
N LEU A 62 -8.08 14.92 15.39
CA LEU A 62 -8.18 16.13 14.57
C LEU A 62 -7.53 15.95 13.19
N LEU A 63 -6.41 15.22 13.15
CA LEU A 63 -5.73 14.88 11.89
C LEU A 63 -6.54 13.87 11.07
N ASP A 64 -7.19 12.90 11.73
CA ASP A 64 -8.05 11.91 11.09
C ASP A 64 -9.22 12.58 10.34
N ILE A 65 -9.88 13.56 10.97
CA ILE A 65 -10.97 14.32 10.33
C ILE A 65 -10.44 15.11 9.14
N GLY A 66 -9.32 15.81 9.31
CA GLY A 66 -8.71 16.61 8.24
C GLY A 66 -8.31 15.77 7.03
N LEU A 67 -7.65 14.63 7.29
CA LEU A 67 -7.20 13.69 6.26
C LEU A 67 -8.39 13.06 5.55
N SER A 68 -9.42 12.60 6.27
CA SER A 68 -10.62 12.01 5.68
C SER A 68 -11.35 13.01 4.77
N GLY A 69 -11.48 14.26 5.20
CA GLY A 69 -12.06 15.34 4.39
C GLY A 69 -11.22 15.63 3.13
N PHE A 70 -9.90 15.66 3.26
CA PHE A 70 -8.99 15.82 2.13
C PHE A 70 -9.14 14.68 1.11
N LEU A 71 -9.01 13.42 1.54
CA LEU A 71 -9.13 12.25 0.68
C LEU A 71 -10.48 12.21 -0.04
N SER A 72 -11.55 12.54 0.68
CA SER A 72 -12.90 12.65 0.12
C SER A 72 -13.01 13.71 -0.98
N SER A 73 -12.32 14.85 -0.86
CA SER A 73 -12.33 15.92 -1.87
C SER A 73 -11.69 15.52 -3.21
N TYR A 74 -10.76 14.56 -3.18
CA TYR A 74 -10.13 13.97 -4.38
C TYR A 74 -10.86 12.72 -4.89
N GLY A 75 -11.95 12.30 -4.22
CA GLY A 75 -12.61 11.01 -4.48
C GLY A 75 -11.73 9.81 -4.15
N ALA A 76 -10.68 10.00 -3.35
CA ALA A 76 -9.70 8.99 -2.99
C ALA A 76 -10.20 8.16 -1.80
N LYS A 77 -11.22 7.33 -2.04
CA LYS A 77 -11.80 6.45 -1.01
C LYS A 77 -11.03 5.13 -0.84
N GLU A 78 -10.52 4.64 -1.95
CA GLU A 78 -9.86 3.34 -2.07
C GLU A 78 -8.61 3.52 -2.92
N LEU A 79 -7.52 2.89 -2.55
CA LEU A 79 -6.31 2.77 -3.35
C LEU A 79 -6.26 1.36 -3.93
N GLN A 80 -6.36 1.27 -5.26
CA GLN A 80 -6.23 0.02 -5.98
C GLN A 80 -4.83 -0.07 -6.57
N TYR A 81 -4.15 -1.18 -6.34
CA TYR A 81 -2.85 -1.50 -6.91
C TYR A 81 -2.93 -2.75 -7.75
N VAL A 82 -2.33 -2.72 -8.94
CA VAL A 82 -2.09 -3.90 -9.77
C VAL A 82 -0.66 -3.85 -10.27
N GLY A 83 0.12 -4.88 -10.00
CA GLY A 83 1.52 -4.97 -10.43
C GLY A 83 1.95 -6.40 -10.71
N SER A 84 3.03 -6.51 -11.48
CA SER A 84 3.61 -7.80 -11.86
C SER A 84 5.13 -7.78 -11.86
N GLY A 85 5.75 -8.95 -11.69
CA GLY A 85 7.20 -9.10 -11.60
C GLY A 85 7.66 -10.52 -11.88
N PRO A 86 8.98 -10.74 -12.01
CA PRO A 86 9.54 -12.06 -12.27
C PRO A 86 9.40 -12.98 -11.04
N SER A 87 9.10 -14.26 -11.27
CA SER A 87 9.17 -15.29 -10.23
C SER A 87 10.61 -15.78 -10.05
N GLY A 88 10.87 -16.56 -8.99
CA GLY A 88 12.18 -17.18 -8.75
C GLY A 88 13.28 -16.24 -8.21
N VAL A 89 12.96 -14.98 -7.88
CA VAL A 89 13.90 -14.01 -7.28
C VAL A 89 13.51 -13.64 -5.84
N ASP A 90 14.44 -13.06 -5.07
CA ASP A 90 14.19 -12.61 -3.69
C ASP A 90 15.04 -11.37 -3.34
N PRO A 91 14.42 -10.22 -3.03
CA PRO A 91 12.98 -9.97 -3.05
C PRO A 91 12.42 -9.95 -4.48
N VAL A 92 11.15 -10.33 -4.65
CA VAL A 92 10.43 -10.15 -5.90
C VAL A 92 10.03 -8.68 -6.04
N ARG A 93 10.42 -8.04 -7.14
CA ARG A 93 9.99 -6.67 -7.43
C ARG A 93 8.82 -6.71 -8.38
N VAL A 94 7.66 -6.25 -7.93
CA VAL A 94 6.48 -6.08 -8.76
C VAL A 94 6.33 -4.60 -9.12
N GLY A 95 6.41 -4.31 -10.41
CA GLY A 95 6.14 -2.98 -10.96
C GLY A 95 4.67 -2.90 -11.35
N GLY A 96 4.01 -1.79 -10.99
CA GLY A 96 2.58 -1.65 -11.21
C GLY A 96 2.10 -0.21 -11.10
N VAL A 97 0.78 -0.07 -11.13
CA VAL A 97 0.09 1.22 -11.04
C VAL A 97 -0.82 1.21 -9.82
N ALA A 98 -0.72 2.25 -9.01
CA ALA A 98 -1.61 2.55 -7.90
C ALA A 98 -2.58 3.68 -8.29
N THR A 99 -3.87 3.44 -8.14
CA THR A 99 -4.95 4.38 -8.53
C THR A 99 -5.86 4.68 -7.35
N SER A 100 -6.17 5.95 -7.14
CA SER A 100 -7.20 6.38 -6.17
C SER A 100 -7.89 7.66 -6.61
N GLY A 101 -9.20 7.57 -6.87
CA GLY A 101 -9.98 8.71 -7.37
C GLY A 101 -9.41 9.23 -8.69
N ARG A 102 -8.82 10.43 -8.67
CA ARG A 102 -8.18 11.07 -9.84
C ARG A 102 -6.65 10.91 -9.89
N VAL A 103 -6.07 10.26 -8.88
CA VAL A 103 -4.62 10.12 -8.74
C VAL A 103 -4.20 8.76 -9.27
N VAL A 104 -3.19 8.75 -10.14
CA VAL A 104 -2.58 7.56 -10.71
C VAL A 104 -1.07 7.70 -10.54
N VAL A 105 -0.42 6.70 -9.96
CA VAL A 105 1.02 6.71 -9.67
C VAL A 105 1.64 5.35 -9.96
N ASP A 106 2.77 5.36 -10.65
CA ASP A 106 3.61 4.17 -10.82
C ASP A 106 4.25 3.80 -9.49
N LEU A 107 4.13 2.54 -9.09
CA LEU A 107 4.62 2.04 -7.82
C LEU A 107 5.33 0.69 -8.02
N GLU A 108 6.58 0.64 -7.58
CA GLU A 108 7.32 -0.62 -7.41
C GLU A 108 7.20 -1.08 -5.97
N LEU A 109 6.81 -2.35 -5.78
CA LEU A 109 6.80 -3.01 -4.49
C LEU A 109 7.81 -4.16 -4.49
N ALA A 110 8.64 -4.22 -3.46
CA ALA A 110 9.46 -5.35 -3.12
C ALA A 110 8.69 -6.28 -2.17
N LEU A 111 8.51 -7.52 -2.61
CA LEU A 111 7.80 -8.59 -1.95
C LEU A 111 8.81 -9.61 -1.40
N ARG A 112 8.68 -9.95 -0.12
CA ARG A 112 9.49 -10.97 0.54
C ARG A 112 8.58 -11.87 1.34
N GLU A 113 8.68 -13.17 1.10
CA GLU A 113 8.05 -14.17 1.97
C GLU A 113 8.86 -14.26 3.27
N THR A 114 8.24 -14.02 4.43
CA THR A 114 8.91 -14.05 5.74
C THR A 114 8.55 -15.30 6.53
N HIS A 115 7.37 -15.85 6.31
CA HIS A 115 6.93 -17.09 6.93
C HIS A 115 6.01 -17.84 5.96
N ALA A 116 6.28 -19.10 5.68
CA ALA A 116 5.35 -19.95 4.93
C ALA A 116 5.14 -21.26 5.66
N THR A 117 3.86 -21.63 5.76
CA THR A 117 3.39 -22.91 6.28
C THR A 117 2.45 -23.53 5.25
N GLU A 118 2.10 -24.81 5.42
CA GLU A 118 1.09 -25.46 4.57
C GLU A 118 -0.29 -24.78 4.63
N VAL A 119 -0.53 -23.94 5.64
CA VAL A 119 -1.84 -23.36 5.95
C VAL A 119 -1.93 -21.86 5.64
N GLY A 120 -0.84 -21.23 5.20
CA GLY A 120 -0.78 -19.80 4.95
C GLY A 120 0.65 -19.25 4.92
N MET A 121 0.78 -18.04 4.41
CA MET A 121 2.06 -17.34 4.32
C MET A 121 1.97 -15.90 4.81
N THR A 122 3.08 -15.34 5.26
CA THR A 122 3.22 -13.92 5.55
C THR A 122 4.07 -13.27 4.48
N LEU A 123 3.46 -12.33 3.77
CA LEU A 123 4.09 -11.51 2.76
C LEU A 123 4.52 -10.17 3.36
N GLN A 124 5.82 -9.91 3.37
CA GLN A 124 6.34 -8.58 3.64
C GLN A 124 6.35 -7.77 2.34
N VAL A 125 5.68 -6.64 2.36
CA VAL A 125 5.56 -5.69 1.24
C VAL A 125 6.25 -4.40 1.63
N SER A 126 7.16 -3.94 0.78
CA SER A 126 7.82 -2.64 0.95
C SER A 126 7.88 -1.89 -0.37
N GLY A 127 7.68 -0.58 -0.36
CA GLY A 127 7.73 0.20 -1.58
C GLY A 127 7.78 1.70 -1.31
N THR A 128 8.05 2.46 -2.36
CA THR A 128 8.05 3.92 -2.27
C THR A 128 7.39 4.51 -3.51
N ALA A 129 6.43 5.41 -3.29
CA ALA A 129 5.83 6.23 -4.33
C ALA A 129 6.14 7.70 -4.07
N VAL A 130 6.40 8.46 -5.12
CA VAL A 130 6.61 9.90 -5.05
C VAL A 130 5.46 10.60 -5.77
N PHE A 131 4.77 11.47 -5.06
CA PHE A 131 3.72 12.33 -5.59
C PHE A 131 4.27 13.73 -5.73
N ALA A 132 4.64 14.10 -6.96
CA ALA A 132 4.94 15.48 -7.31
C ALA A 132 3.64 16.30 -7.41
N ASP A 133 3.69 17.58 -7.04
CA ASP A 133 2.59 18.54 -7.19
C ASP A 133 1.29 18.24 -6.41
N VAL A 134 1.34 17.36 -5.41
CA VAL A 134 0.22 17.16 -4.48
C VAL A 134 0.39 18.03 -3.25
N GLU A 135 -0.52 18.97 -3.06
CA GLU A 135 -0.63 19.74 -1.83
C GLU A 135 -1.74 19.20 -0.91
N VAL A 136 -1.33 18.67 0.24
CA VAL A 136 -2.26 18.19 1.27
C VAL A 136 -2.35 19.21 2.41
N PRO A 137 -3.46 19.97 2.54
CA PRO A 137 -3.70 20.76 3.73
C PRO A 137 -4.00 19.84 4.91
N ILE A 138 -3.09 19.77 5.87
CA ILE A 138 -3.27 19.05 7.12
C ILE A 138 -3.59 20.06 8.23
N PRO A 139 -4.78 20.00 8.86
CA PRO A 139 -5.11 20.85 10.01
C PRO A 139 -4.05 20.74 11.12
N GLY A 140 -3.59 21.88 11.65
CA GLY A 140 -2.58 21.91 12.72
C GLY A 140 -1.14 21.65 12.29
N ILE A 141 -0.89 21.07 11.10
CA ILE A 141 0.46 20.78 10.58
C ILE A 141 0.81 21.68 9.38
N GLY A 142 -0.19 22.25 8.70
CA GLY A 142 -0.02 23.10 7.52
C GLY A 142 -0.11 22.31 6.22
N ARG A 143 0.44 22.85 5.12
CA ARG A 143 0.46 22.16 3.82
C ARG A 143 1.66 21.22 3.73
N LEU A 144 1.41 19.97 3.34
CA LEU A 144 2.43 19.05 2.85
C LEU A 144 2.50 19.19 1.33
N SER A 145 3.70 19.34 0.79
CA SER A 145 4.00 19.32 -0.64
C SER A 145 5.11 18.30 -0.88
N ASP A 146 5.21 17.80 -2.13
CA ASP A 146 6.17 16.79 -2.58
C ASP A 146 6.20 15.58 -1.63
N LEU A 147 5.13 14.79 -1.72
CA LEU A 147 4.90 13.68 -0.82
C LEU A 147 5.65 12.45 -1.27
N THR A 148 6.34 11.82 -0.34
CA THR A 148 6.87 10.46 -0.48
C THR A 148 6.04 9.54 0.38
N LEU A 149 5.39 8.56 -0.25
CA LEU A 149 4.71 7.48 0.44
C LEU A 149 5.68 6.31 0.56
N GLN A 150 5.98 5.92 1.79
CA GLN A 150 6.65 4.68 2.11
C GLN A 150 5.62 3.65 2.56
N VAL A 151 5.60 2.52 1.87
CA VAL A 151 4.68 1.42 2.17
C VAL A 151 5.48 0.36 2.91
N HIS A 152 4.99 -0.05 4.09
CA HIS A 152 5.55 -1.15 4.85
C HIS A 152 4.41 -2.00 5.44
N ALA A 153 4.27 -3.22 4.95
CA ALA A 153 3.22 -4.13 5.39
C ALA A 153 3.75 -5.53 5.63
N GLU A 154 3.13 -6.23 6.56
CA GLU A 154 3.21 -7.67 6.70
C GLU A 154 1.79 -8.20 6.58
N ILE A 155 1.51 -8.98 5.54
CA ILE A 155 0.18 -9.43 5.18
C ILE A 155 0.14 -10.96 5.30
N PRO A 156 -0.64 -11.54 6.23
CA PRO A 156 -0.89 -12.96 6.26
C PRO A 156 -1.90 -13.31 5.16
N LEU A 157 -1.45 -14.05 4.15
CA LEU A 157 -2.24 -14.55 3.05
C LEU A 157 -2.62 -16.02 3.29
N ASP A 158 -3.86 -16.33 2.93
CA ASP A 158 -4.45 -17.66 3.02
C ASP A 158 -4.49 -18.30 1.61
N PRO A 159 -4.23 -19.61 1.45
CA PRO A 159 -4.30 -20.28 0.16
C PRO A 159 -5.71 -20.24 -0.44
N VAL A 160 -5.79 -19.93 -1.73
CA VAL A 160 -7.02 -20.04 -2.51
C VAL A 160 -7.13 -21.49 -2.96
N VAL A 161 -8.13 -22.20 -2.42
CA VAL A 161 -8.44 -23.61 -2.74
C VAL A 161 -9.31 -23.68 -3.98
#